data_AF-A0ABD1V710-F1
#
_entry.id   AF-A0ABD1V710-F1
#
_cell.length_a   1.000
_cell.length_b   1.000
_cell.length_c   1.000
_cell.angle_alpha   90.00
_cell.angle_beta   90.00
_cell.angle_gamma   90.00
#
_symmetry.space_group_name_H-M   'P 1'
#
loop_
_entity.id
_entity.type
_entity.pdbx_description
1 polymer ?
#
loop_
_entity_poly.entity_id
_entity_poly.type
_entity_poly.pdbx_seq_one_letter_code
_entity_poly.pdbx_strand_id
1 'polypeptide(L)'
;MLRAFIGKVTFNKPTIYFSQFKSQRWMHSRNKQAMELIAKGWSALQEVDRVIDYCELNDKRLIPFLRTAKENFELALEADNSNTHARYWLSKLHMKYHVPGACKVVGAALLVEAAEMGDPDAQYELGCRLRVENDYVQSDQRAFYYLEKAVDQLHPGALYLLGAVYLTGDCVKKDAASAMWCFHRASKKGHAGAAIAYGSLLLRGVQVPESLAKFDAKRGSSNRKSRKNAGSPEPNPVEMAREQFEIAANAGCDLGFRWLKRLEEEEKRLLISHS
;
A
#
# COMPACT_ATOMS: atom_id res chain seq x y z
N MET A 1 45.28 -48.84 -53.62
CA MET A 1 45.43 -47.49 -53.04
C MET A 1 44.05 -46.96 -52.64
N LEU A 2 43.99 -46.22 -51.53
CA LEU A 2 42.92 -45.34 -51.04
C LEU A 2 41.74 -45.97 -50.27
N ARG A 3 41.88 -45.92 -48.92
CA ARG A 3 40.82 -45.94 -47.92
C ARG A 3 40.05 -44.61 -47.98
N ALA A 4 38.72 -44.63 -47.90
CA ALA A 4 37.90 -43.44 -47.64
C ALA A 4 36.96 -43.71 -46.46
N PHE A 5 37.25 -43.04 -45.34
CA PHE A 5 36.42 -42.91 -44.16
C PHE A 5 35.24 -41.98 -44.49
N ILE A 6 34.00 -42.41 -44.27
CA ILE A 6 32.83 -41.52 -44.20
C ILE A 6 32.42 -41.43 -42.73
N GLY A 7 32.75 -40.29 -42.11
CA GLY A 7 32.35 -39.97 -40.74
C GLY A 7 30.87 -39.61 -40.68
N LYS A 8 30.17 -40.16 -39.67
CA LYS A 8 28.83 -39.71 -39.27
C LYS A 8 28.95 -38.30 -38.67
N VAL A 9 28.37 -37.31 -39.33
CA VAL A 9 28.18 -35.96 -38.78
C VAL A 9 27.00 -36.00 -37.83
N THR A 10 27.26 -35.96 -36.52
CA THR A 10 26.25 -35.67 -35.51
C THR A 10 26.08 -34.15 -35.40
N PHE A 11 24.92 -33.64 -35.81
CA PHE A 11 24.52 -32.26 -35.54
C PHE A 11 24.29 -32.07 -34.03
N ASN A 12 25.30 -31.57 -33.33
CA ASN A 12 25.12 -31.02 -31.99
C ASN A 12 24.33 -29.70 -32.11
N LYS A 13 23.09 -29.68 -31.60
CA LYS A 13 22.32 -28.44 -31.40
C LYS A 13 23.10 -27.55 -30.41
N PRO A 14 23.50 -26.32 -30.78
CA PRO A 14 24.16 -25.42 -29.85
C PRO A 14 23.14 -24.93 -28.80
N THR A 15 23.42 -25.32 -27.56
CA THR A 15 23.08 -24.67 -26.28
C THR A 15 22.31 -23.33 -26.36
N ILE A 16 20.98 -23.41 -26.28
CA ILE A 16 20.06 -22.29 -26.02
C ILE A 16 20.28 -21.69 -24.61
N TYR A 17 20.92 -22.43 -23.70
CA TYR A 17 21.15 -22.02 -22.31
C TYR A 17 22.04 -20.77 -22.13
N PHE A 18 23.01 -20.52 -23.01
CA PHE A 18 23.94 -19.39 -22.85
C PHE A 18 23.33 -18.03 -23.25
N SER A 19 22.40 -18.04 -24.22
CA SER A 19 21.64 -16.85 -24.65
C SER A 19 20.64 -16.42 -23.57
N GLN A 20 19.94 -17.39 -22.98
CA GLN A 20 18.99 -17.16 -21.89
C GLN A 20 19.69 -16.61 -20.64
N PHE A 21 20.89 -17.11 -20.30
CA PHE A 21 21.66 -16.61 -19.15
C PHE A 21 22.16 -15.16 -19.33
N LYS A 22 22.61 -14.78 -20.53
CA LYS A 22 23.02 -13.40 -20.82
C LYS A 22 21.83 -12.44 -20.81
N SER A 23 20.69 -12.88 -21.38
CA SER A 23 19.43 -12.12 -21.35
C SER A 23 18.93 -11.90 -19.92
N GLN A 24 18.91 -12.94 -19.09
CA GLN A 24 18.52 -12.85 -17.67
C GLN A 24 19.47 -11.94 -16.88
N ARG A 25 20.79 -12.05 -17.07
CA ARG A 25 21.77 -11.19 -16.39
C ARG A 25 21.64 -9.72 -16.78
N TRP A 26 21.31 -9.44 -18.04
CA TRP A 26 21.07 -8.09 -18.52
C TRP A 26 19.75 -7.50 -17.99
N MET A 27 18.67 -8.29 -17.96
CA MET A 27 17.42 -7.90 -17.30
C MET A 27 17.62 -7.62 -15.81
N HIS A 28 18.39 -8.46 -15.10
CA HIS A 28 18.73 -8.22 -13.70
C HIS A 28 19.52 -6.93 -13.49
N SER A 29 20.44 -6.59 -14.40
CA SER A 29 21.19 -5.34 -14.32
C SER A 29 20.29 -4.12 -14.53
N ARG A 30 19.36 -4.18 -15.48
CA ARG A 30 18.40 -3.11 -15.76
C ARG A 30 17.42 -2.90 -14.62
N ASN A 31 16.84 -3.98 -14.10
CA ASN A 31 15.90 -3.91 -13.00
C ASN A 31 16.59 -3.38 -11.74
N LYS A 32 17.84 -3.78 -11.48
CA LYS A 32 18.63 -3.22 -10.37
C LYS A 32 18.83 -1.71 -10.53
N GLN A 33 19.22 -1.25 -11.71
CA GLN A 33 19.40 0.17 -12.00
C GLN A 33 18.09 0.95 -11.83
N ALA A 34 16.97 0.43 -12.32
CA ALA A 34 15.66 1.05 -12.15
C ALA A 34 15.27 1.16 -10.67
N MET A 35 15.52 0.12 -9.86
CA MET A 35 15.24 0.15 -8.42
C MET A 35 16.11 1.14 -7.65
N GLU A 36 17.38 1.32 -8.03
CA GLU A 36 18.25 2.34 -7.45
C GLU A 36 17.75 3.76 -7.76
N LEU A 37 17.27 4.00 -8.98
CA LEU A 37 16.68 5.27 -9.39
C LEU A 37 15.36 5.55 -8.65
N ILE A 38 14.49 4.55 -8.51
CA ILE A 38 13.26 4.66 -7.72
C ILE A 38 13.57 5.02 -6.26
N ALA A 39 14.58 4.37 -5.66
CA ALA A 39 14.99 4.68 -4.29
C ALA A 39 15.46 6.13 -4.14
N LYS A 40 16.22 6.67 -5.11
CA LYS A 40 16.61 8.08 -5.14
C LYS A 40 15.40 9.00 -5.30
N GLY A 41 14.49 8.67 -6.20
CA GLY A 41 13.25 9.42 -6.38
C GLY A 41 12.41 9.48 -5.11
N TRP A 42 12.33 8.35 -4.39
CA TRP A 42 11.61 8.27 -3.12
C TRP A 42 12.31 9.05 -2.00
N SER A 43 13.65 9.00 -1.92
CA SER A 43 14.42 9.81 -0.96
C SER A 43 14.14 11.31 -1.14
N ALA A 44 14.07 11.78 -2.39
CA ALA A 44 13.73 13.17 -2.69
C ALA A 44 12.27 13.50 -2.30
N LEU A 45 11.34 12.56 -2.50
CA LEU A 45 9.94 12.73 -2.04
C LEU A 45 9.80 12.73 -0.52
N GLN A 46 10.59 11.94 0.20
CA GLN A 46 10.58 11.98 1.67
C GLN A 46 11.02 13.34 2.21
N GLU A 47 11.98 13.98 1.55
CA GLU A 47 12.38 15.35 1.88
C GLU A 47 11.25 16.34 1.60
N VAL A 48 10.48 16.14 0.52
CA VAL A 48 9.26 16.91 0.26
C VAL A 48 8.24 16.74 1.38
N ASP A 49 7.93 15.50 1.77
CA ASP A 49 6.94 15.22 2.83
C ASP A 49 7.37 15.82 4.18
N ARG A 50 8.66 15.78 4.53
CA ARG A 50 9.19 16.44 5.74
C ARG A 50 9.01 17.97 5.74
N VAL A 51 9.04 18.59 4.56
CA VAL A 51 8.93 20.04 4.41
C VAL A 51 7.46 20.48 4.30
N ILE A 52 6.59 19.65 3.70
CA ILE A 52 5.15 19.92 3.55
C ILE A 52 4.44 20.09 4.90
N ASP A 53 4.88 19.40 5.95
CA ASP A 53 4.33 19.59 7.31
C ASP A 53 4.41 21.06 7.80
N TYR A 54 5.24 21.90 7.14
CA TYR A 54 5.44 23.31 7.48
C TYR A 54 5.21 24.27 6.31
N CYS A 55 4.89 23.79 5.09
CA CYS A 55 4.87 24.62 3.88
C CYS A 55 3.68 24.27 2.96
N GLU A 56 3.17 25.28 2.24
CA GLU A 56 2.12 25.06 1.23
C GLU A 56 2.62 24.13 0.11
N LEU A 57 1.72 23.32 -0.47
CA LEU A 57 2.02 22.38 -1.57
C LEU A 57 2.68 23.05 -2.80
N ASN A 58 2.57 24.37 -2.93
CA ASN A 58 3.13 25.17 -4.02
C ASN A 58 4.42 25.91 -3.64
N ASP A 59 5.04 25.59 -2.51
CA ASP A 59 6.29 26.25 -2.10
C ASP A 59 7.41 25.97 -3.12
N LYS A 60 8.01 27.06 -3.60
CA LYS A 60 9.12 27.04 -4.56
C LYS A 60 10.34 26.29 -4.03
N ARG A 61 10.51 26.20 -2.71
CA ARG A 61 11.60 25.44 -2.07
C ARG A 61 11.53 23.94 -2.34
N LEU A 62 10.34 23.41 -2.66
CA LEU A 62 10.14 22.01 -2.99
C LEU A 62 10.54 21.67 -4.42
N ILE A 63 10.66 22.68 -5.31
CA ILE A 63 10.91 22.49 -6.74
C ILE A 63 12.16 21.65 -7.03
N PRO A 64 13.32 21.87 -6.38
CA PRO A 64 14.53 21.07 -6.63
C PRO A 64 14.33 19.59 -6.31
N PHE A 65 13.68 19.27 -5.18
CA PHE A 65 13.40 17.90 -4.76
C PHE A 65 12.40 17.23 -5.69
N LEU A 66 11.31 17.93 -6.05
CA LEU A 66 10.30 17.44 -6.99
C LEU A 66 10.87 17.21 -8.39
N ARG A 67 11.77 18.08 -8.85
CA ARG A 67 12.49 17.89 -10.12
C ARG A 67 13.37 16.66 -10.05
N THR A 68 14.15 16.51 -8.99
CA THR A 68 15.04 15.36 -8.78
C THR A 68 14.24 14.06 -8.73
N ALA A 69 13.10 14.05 -8.02
CA ALA A 69 12.20 12.90 -7.98
C ALA A 69 11.68 12.54 -9.38
N LYS A 70 11.17 13.53 -10.12
CA LYS A 70 10.66 13.36 -11.49
C LYS A 70 11.71 12.76 -12.41
N GLU A 71 12.91 13.34 -12.47
CA GLU A 71 14.01 12.88 -13.32
C GLU A 71 14.40 11.43 -13.00
N ASN A 72 14.46 11.07 -11.70
CA ASN A 72 14.79 9.70 -11.31
C ASN A 72 13.69 8.70 -11.72
N PHE A 73 12.40 9.05 -11.63
CA PHE A 73 11.33 8.16 -12.09
C PHE A 73 11.29 8.03 -13.62
N GLU A 74 11.57 9.11 -14.35
CA GLU A 74 11.72 9.07 -15.82
C GLU A 74 12.86 8.14 -16.23
N LEU A 75 14.06 8.32 -15.64
CA LEU A 75 15.20 7.44 -15.87
C LEU A 75 14.91 5.98 -15.47
N ALA A 76 14.12 5.75 -14.41
CA ALA A 76 13.72 4.42 -14.01
C ALA A 76 12.84 3.73 -15.07
N LEU A 77 11.93 4.47 -15.70
CA LEU A 77 11.09 3.96 -16.80
C LEU A 77 11.86 3.78 -18.11
N GLU A 78 12.88 4.60 -18.37
CA GLU A 78 13.82 4.37 -19.48
C GLU A 78 14.61 3.07 -19.27
N ALA A 79 15.05 2.82 -18.04
CA ALA A 79 15.76 1.59 -17.68
C ALA A 79 14.84 0.36 -17.71
N ASP A 80 13.63 0.47 -17.14
CA ASP A 80 12.62 -0.58 -17.10
C ASP A 80 11.21 -0.01 -17.22
N ASN A 81 10.70 0.00 -18.46
CA ASN A 81 9.36 0.52 -18.75
C ASN A 81 8.24 -0.35 -18.16
N SER A 82 8.52 -1.58 -17.71
CA SER A 82 7.55 -2.44 -17.04
C SER A 82 7.33 -2.08 -15.57
N ASN A 83 8.13 -1.15 -15.03
CA ASN A 83 8.03 -0.76 -13.65
C ASN A 83 6.75 0.06 -13.40
N THR A 84 5.77 -0.58 -12.78
CA THR A 84 4.46 0.02 -12.54
C THR A 84 4.52 1.08 -11.44
N HIS A 85 5.37 0.88 -10.45
CA HIS A 85 5.52 1.75 -9.29
C HIS A 85 6.14 3.11 -9.67
N ALA A 86 7.21 3.10 -10.46
CA ALA A 86 7.81 4.33 -10.99
C ALA A 86 6.80 5.13 -11.81
N ARG A 87 5.99 4.44 -12.62
CA ARG A 87 4.94 5.05 -13.44
C ARG A 87 3.83 5.68 -12.60
N TYR A 88 3.38 4.99 -11.56
CA TYR A 88 2.40 5.52 -10.61
C TYR A 88 2.94 6.78 -9.91
N TRP A 89 4.19 6.77 -9.44
CA TRP A 89 4.76 7.96 -8.78
C TRP A 89 4.98 9.12 -9.73
N LEU A 90 5.39 8.86 -10.98
CA LEU A 90 5.49 9.89 -12.01
C LEU A 90 4.12 10.49 -12.33
N SER A 91 3.08 9.67 -12.43
CA SER A 91 1.69 10.12 -12.54
C SER A 91 1.32 11.05 -11.37
N LYS A 92 1.61 10.65 -10.13
CA LYS A 92 1.32 11.43 -8.93
C LYS A 92 2.06 12.77 -8.91
N LEU A 93 3.32 12.81 -9.35
CA LEU A 93 4.08 14.04 -9.53
C LEU A 93 3.39 15.02 -10.49
N HIS A 94 2.92 14.52 -11.63
CA HIS A 94 2.25 15.33 -12.64
C HIS A 94 0.88 15.87 -12.19
N MET A 95 0.20 15.18 -11.29
CA MET A 95 -1.19 15.50 -10.93
C MET A 95 -1.33 16.23 -9.60
N LYS A 96 -0.52 15.85 -8.60
CA LYS A 96 -0.62 16.37 -7.24
C LYS A 96 0.34 17.53 -6.96
N TYR A 97 1.55 17.48 -7.50
CA TYR A 97 2.63 18.40 -7.11
C TYR A 97 2.89 19.47 -8.18
N HIS A 98 3.36 20.65 -7.76
CA HIS A 98 3.74 21.73 -8.67
C HIS A 98 5.16 21.54 -9.21
N VAL A 99 5.34 20.52 -10.05
CA VAL A 99 6.64 20.24 -10.69
C VAL A 99 6.77 21.05 -11.99
N PRO A 100 7.95 21.64 -12.28
CA PRO A 100 8.19 22.26 -13.58
C PRO A 100 7.91 21.30 -14.74
N GLY A 101 7.11 21.74 -15.71
CA GLY A 101 6.68 20.90 -16.83
C GLY A 101 5.71 19.79 -16.44
N ALA A 102 4.94 19.95 -15.35
CA ALA A 102 3.86 19.04 -15.02
C ALA A 102 2.70 19.18 -16.02
N CYS A 103 2.22 18.07 -16.56
CA CYS A 103 1.02 18.00 -17.39
C CYS A 103 0.03 17.02 -16.79
N LYS A 104 -1.15 17.50 -16.37
CA LYS A 104 -2.18 16.66 -15.74
C LYS A 104 -2.68 15.55 -16.66
N VAL A 105 -2.74 15.80 -17.96
CA VAL A 105 -3.16 14.81 -18.97
C VAL A 105 -2.16 13.66 -19.05
N VAL A 106 -0.85 13.97 -19.07
CA VAL A 106 0.21 12.96 -19.02
C VAL A 106 0.12 12.17 -17.72
N GLY A 107 -0.10 12.85 -16.59
CA GLY A 107 -0.28 12.18 -15.31
C GLY A 107 -1.47 11.23 -15.28
N ALA A 108 -2.60 11.61 -15.89
CA ALA A 108 -3.78 10.75 -15.99
C ALA A 108 -3.52 9.52 -16.87
N ALA A 109 -2.85 9.69 -18.01
CA ALA A 109 -2.47 8.57 -18.89
C ALA A 109 -1.55 7.58 -18.16
N LEU A 110 -0.51 8.08 -17.48
CA LEU A 110 0.40 7.25 -16.69
C LEU A 110 -0.31 6.53 -15.54
N LEU A 111 -1.35 7.13 -14.93
CA LEU A 111 -2.15 6.47 -13.88
C LEU A 111 -2.90 5.28 -14.44
N VAL A 112 -3.58 5.47 -15.58
CA VAL A 112 -4.36 4.42 -16.24
C VAL A 112 -3.45 3.27 -16.66
N GLU A 113 -2.33 3.57 -17.30
CA GLU A 113 -1.33 2.56 -17.67
C GLU A 113 -0.81 1.79 -16.44
N ALA A 114 -0.45 2.48 -15.35
CA ALA A 114 0.01 1.83 -14.12
C ALA A 114 -1.05 0.90 -13.52
N ALA A 115 -2.31 1.33 -13.50
CA ALA A 115 -3.43 0.54 -12.99
C ALA A 115 -3.72 -0.70 -13.87
N GLU A 116 -3.62 -0.55 -15.19
CA GLU A 116 -3.78 -1.64 -16.17
C GLU A 116 -2.68 -2.70 -16.05
N MET A 117 -1.44 -2.27 -15.81
CA MET A 117 -0.32 -3.20 -15.57
C MET A 117 -0.33 -3.86 -14.19
N GLY A 118 -1.27 -3.48 -13.32
CA GLY A 118 -1.47 -4.17 -12.05
C GLY A 118 -0.97 -3.44 -10.81
N ASP A 119 -0.58 -2.16 -10.89
CA ASP A 119 -0.11 -1.44 -9.69
C ASP A 119 -1.24 -1.23 -8.68
N PRO A 120 -1.13 -1.74 -7.43
CA PRO A 120 -2.21 -1.67 -6.46
C PRO A 120 -2.50 -0.23 -6.01
N ASP A 121 -1.48 0.63 -5.94
CA ASP A 121 -1.65 2.03 -5.54
C ASP A 121 -2.36 2.81 -6.67
N ALA A 122 -1.97 2.57 -7.93
CA ALA A 122 -2.63 3.17 -9.09
C ALA A 122 -4.08 2.69 -9.25
N GLN A 123 -4.35 1.41 -9.05
CA GLN A 123 -5.71 0.85 -9.10
C GLN A 123 -6.61 1.50 -8.06
N TYR A 124 -6.12 1.64 -6.83
CA TYR A 124 -6.86 2.32 -5.77
C TYR A 124 -7.12 3.79 -6.10
N GLU A 125 -6.08 4.53 -6.52
CA GLU A 125 -6.18 5.96 -6.85
C GLU A 125 -7.15 6.20 -8.03
N LEU A 126 -7.04 5.39 -9.08
CA LEU A 126 -7.92 5.45 -10.24
C LEU A 126 -9.37 5.15 -9.86
N GLY A 127 -9.61 4.10 -9.07
CA GLY A 127 -10.93 3.77 -8.55
C GLY A 127 -11.52 4.90 -7.70
N CYS A 128 -10.71 5.55 -6.86
CA CYS A 128 -11.15 6.71 -6.08
C CYS A 128 -11.55 7.89 -6.95
N ARG A 129 -10.78 8.19 -8.01
CA ARG A 129 -11.07 9.32 -8.90
C ARG A 129 -12.31 9.12 -9.75
N LEU A 130 -12.48 7.93 -10.33
CA LEU A 130 -13.68 7.57 -11.10
C LEU A 130 -14.97 7.71 -10.28
N ARG A 131 -14.88 7.52 -8.96
CA ARG A 131 -15.99 7.71 -8.02
C ARG A 131 -16.25 9.18 -7.67
N VAL A 132 -15.21 10.04 -7.63
CA VAL A 132 -15.33 11.47 -7.29
C VAL A 132 -15.80 12.31 -8.48
N GLU A 133 -15.35 11.98 -9.69
CA GLU A 133 -15.69 12.71 -10.93
C GLU A 133 -17.11 12.41 -11.44
N ASN A 134 -18.01 11.88 -10.60
CA ASN A 134 -19.13 11.10 -11.09
C ASN A 134 -20.51 11.79 -11.10
N ASP A 135 -21.12 11.82 -12.29
CA ASP A 135 -22.56 12.07 -12.57
C ASP A 135 -23.24 10.83 -13.22
N TYR A 136 -22.54 9.70 -13.47
CA TYR A 136 -23.00 8.58 -14.31
C TYR A 136 -22.73 7.16 -13.73
N VAL A 137 -23.72 6.26 -13.85
CA VAL A 137 -23.69 4.88 -13.32
C VAL A 137 -22.56 4.00 -13.89
N GLN A 138 -22.12 4.23 -15.14
CA GLN A 138 -21.05 3.42 -15.75
C GLN A 138 -19.66 3.67 -15.15
N SER A 139 -19.41 4.88 -14.63
CA SER A 139 -18.14 5.20 -13.97
C SER A 139 -18.00 4.45 -12.64
N ASP A 140 -19.12 4.25 -11.92
CA ASP A 140 -19.12 3.49 -10.66
C ASP A 140 -18.70 2.04 -10.87
N GLN A 141 -19.20 1.38 -11.92
CA GLN A 141 -18.81 0.00 -12.24
C GLN A 141 -17.31 -0.12 -12.50
N ARG A 142 -16.73 0.84 -13.22
CA ARG A 142 -15.27 0.88 -13.47
C ARG A 142 -14.50 1.20 -12.19
N ALA A 143 -15.01 2.10 -11.34
CA ALA A 143 -14.41 2.42 -10.06
C ALA A 143 -14.34 1.15 -9.17
N PHE A 144 -15.44 0.41 -9.05
CA PHE A 144 -15.47 -0.85 -8.30
C PHE A 144 -14.53 -1.89 -8.88
N TYR A 145 -14.46 -2.03 -10.21
CA TYR A 145 -13.53 -2.96 -10.86
C TYR A 145 -12.06 -2.72 -10.46
N TYR A 146 -11.60 -1.46 -10.46
CA TYR A 146 -10.22 -1.16 -10.04
C TYR A 146 -10.02 -1.31 -8.53
N LEU A 147 -11.03 -0.94 -7.71
CA LEU A 147 -10.98 -1.14 -6.27
C LEU A 147 -10.91 -2.63 -5.88
N GLU A 148 -11.65 -3.50 -6.57
CA GLU A 148 -11.61 -4.96 -6.37
C GLU A 148 -10.22 -5.52 -6.67
N LYS A 149 -9.60 -5.12 -7.80
CA LYS A 149 -8.22 -5.53 -8.09
C LYS A 149 -7.22 -5.07 -7.01
N ALA A 150 -7.40 -3.86 -6.47
CA ALA A 150 -6.57 -3.38 -5.38
C ALA A 150 -6.81 -4.18 -4.08
N VAL A 151 -8.06 -4.60 -3.81
CA VAL A 151 -8.40 -5.50 -2.70
C VAL A 151 -7.73 -6.87 -2.84
N ASP A 152 -7.71 -7.45 -4.04
CA ASP A 152 -7.07 -8.75 -4.31
C ASP A 152 -5.57 -8.72 -3.99
N GLN A 153 -4.95 -7.55 -4.14
CA GLN A 153 -3.55 -7.28 -3.78
C GLN A 153 -3.37 -6.83 -2.32
N LEU A 154 -4.45 -6.86 -1.52
CA LEU A 154 -4.50 -6.41 -0.13
C LEU A 154 -4.08 -4.95 0.05
N HIS A 155 -4.40 -4.07 -0.91
CA HIS A 155 -4.09 -2.65 -0.79
C HIS A 155 -4.82 -2.04 0.42
N PRO A 156 -4.11 -1.36 1.34
CA PRO A 156 -4.67 -0.89 2.62
C PRO A 156 -5.88 0.04 2.46
N GLY A 157 -5.81 1.00 1.53
CA GLY A 157 -6.91 1.93 1.28
C GLY A 157 -8.13 1.23 0.65
N ALA A 158 -7.90 0.24 -0.21
CA ALA A 158 -8.98 -0.49 -0.88
C ALA A 158 -9.70 -1.42 0.13
N LEU A 159 -8.93 -2.10 0.98
CA LEU A 159 -9.47 -2.87 2.11
C LEU A 159 -10.26 -2.00 3.08
N TYR A 160 -9.82 -0.77 3.37
CA TYR A 160 -10.59 0.16 4.18
C TYR A 160 -11.95 0.49 3.54
N LEU A 161 -11.97 0.81 2.23
CA LEU A 161 -13.22 1.09 1.52
C LEU A 161 -14.15 -0.12 1.52
N LEU A 162 -13.62 -1.32 1.28
CA LEU A 162 -14.40 -2.56 1.34
C LEU A 162 -14.97 -2.81 2.75
N GLY A 163 -14.18 -2.57 3.79
CA GLY A 163 -14.65 -2.68 5.17
C GLY A 163 -15.77 -1.68 5.48
N ALA A 164 -15.68 -0.45 4.96
CA ALA A 164 -16.73 0.55 5.11
C ALA A 164 -18.02 0.09 4.41
N VAL A 165 -17.92 -0.45 3.19
CA VAL A 165 -19.03 -1.01 2.42
C VAL A 165 -19.73 -2.14 3.20
N TYR A 166 -18.99 -3.06 3.83
CA TYR A 166 -19.58 -4.11 4.67
C TYR A 166 -20.25 -3.58 5.95
N LEU A 167 -19.79 -2.46 6.51
CA LEU A 167 -20.46 -1.82 7.66
C LEU A 167 -21.75 -1.08 7.27
N THR A 168 -21.71 -0.32 6.17
CA THR A 168 -22.84 0.49 5.71
C THR A 168 -23.90 -0.37 5.04
N GLY A 169 -23.50 -1.48 4.44
CA GLY A 169 -24.39 -2.33 3.62
C GLY A 169 -24.67 -1.71 2.26
N ASP A 170 -23.78 -0.85 1.77
CA ASP A 170 -23.93 -0.25 0.45
C ASP A 170 -23.61 -1.31 -0.61
N CYS A 171 -24.58 -1.63 -1.48
CA CYS A 171 -24.45 -2.66 -2.53
C CYS A 171 -24.25 -4.11 -2.05
N VAL A 172 -24.03 -4.35 -0.75
CA VAL A 172 -23.86 -5.69 -0.13
C VAL A 172 -24.63 -5.81 1.18
N LYS A 173 -24.89 -7.03 1.65
CA LYS A 173 -25.47 -7.23 2.99
C LYS A 173 -24.49 -6.77 4.06
N LYS A 174 -25.00 -6.09 5.09
CA LYS A 174 -24.22 -5.69 6.26
C LYS A 174 -23.55 -6.90 6.90
N ASP A 175 -22.24 -6.83 7.09
CA ASP A 175 -21.46 -7.87 7.73
C ASP A 175 -20.32 -7.25 8.54
N ALA A 176 -20.55 -7.10 9.84
CA ALA A 176 -19.56 -6.54 10.75
C ALA A 176 -18.31 -7.43 10.88
N ALA A 177 -18.43 -8.74 10.73
CA ALA A 177 -17.29 -9.67 10.81
C ALA A 177 -16.35 -9.50 9.61
N SER A 178 -16.91 -9.41 8.40
CA SER A 178 -16.13 -9.12 7.19
C SER A 178 -15.51 -7.73 7.22
N ALA A 179 -16.24 -6.73 7.72
CA ALA A 179 -15.68 -5.39 7.94
C ALA A 179 -14.48 -5.40 8.90
N MET A 180 -14.60 -6.10 10.03
CA MET A 180 -13.50 -6.26 10.99
C MET A 180 -12.28 -6.91 10.36
N TRP A 181 -12.47 -7.92 9.52
CA TRP A 181 -11.39 -8.55 8.79
C TRP A 181 -10.66 -7.57 7.85
N CYS A 182 -11.43 -6.79 7.08
CA CYS A 182 -10.89 -5.79 6.17
C CYS A 182 -10.10 -4.71 6.92
N PHE A 183 -10.68 -4.13 7.99
CA PHE A 183 -10.01 -3.08 8.76
C PHE A 183 -8.78 -3.58 9.48
N HIS A 184 -8.82 -4.78 10.06
CA HIS A 184 -7.66 -5.39 10.69
C HIS A 184 -6.51 -5.60 9.70
N ARG A 185 -6.80 -6.10 8.49
CA ARG A 185 -5.77 -6.28 7.45
C ARG A 185 -5.16 -4.96 6.99
N ALA A 186 -5.98 -3.93 6.81
CA ALA A 186 -5.52 -2.60 6.44
C ALA A 186 -4.73 -1.90 7.57
N SER A 187 -5.14 -2.04 8.83
CA SER A 187 -4.44 -1.45 9.96
C SER A 187 -3.05 -2.07 10.18
N LYS A 188 -2.90 -3.38 9.96
CA LYS A 188 -1.58 -4.05 9.99
C LYS A 188 -0.62 -3.57 8.90
N LYS A 189 -1.13 -2.90 7.86
CA LYS A 189 -0.33 -2.21 6.83
C LYS A 189 -0.17 -0.71 7.13
N GLY A 190 -0.56 -0.23 8.31
CA GLY A 190 -0.40 1.15 8.75
C GLY A 190 -1.52 2.11 8.31
N HIS A 191 -2.65 1.61 7.81
CA HIS A 191 -3.73 2.49 7.38
C HIS A 191 -4.46 3.12 8.57
N ALA A 192 -4.24 4.41 8.80
CA ALA A 192 -4.76 5.12 9.98
C ALA A 192 -6.29 5.05 10.11
N GLY A 193 -7.03 5.30 9.02
CA GLY A 193 -8.49 5.25 9.04
C GLY A 193 -9.04 3.85 9.33
N ALA A 194 -8.32 2.80 8.92
CA ALA A 194 -8.72 1.43 9.20
C ALA A 194 -8.40 1.03 10.64
N ALA A 195 -7.27 1.50 11.18
CA ALA A 195 -6.93 1.31 12.58
C ALA A 195 -7.97 1.96 13.50
N ILE A 196 -8.39 3.20 13.20
CA ILE A 196 -9.47 3.87 13.93
C ILE A 196 -10.78 3.10 13.82
N ALA A 197 -11.17 2.69 12.59
CA ALA A 197 -12.39 1.94 12.37
C ALA A 197 -12.37 0.62 13.17
N TYR A 198 -11.28 -0.14 13.10
CA TYR A 198 -11.13 -1.40 13.84
C TYR A 198 -11.18 -1.18 15.36
N GLY A 199 -10.40 -0.22 15.89
CA GLY A 199 -10.42 0.13 17.32
C GLY A 199 -11.81 0.57 17.81
N SER A 200 -12.54 1.33 17.00
CA SER A 200 -13.91 1.74 17.33
C SER A 200 -14.89 0.57 17.39
N LEU A 201 -14.73 -0.45 16.52
CA LEU A 201 -15.58 -1.65 16.53
C LEU A 201 -15.28 -2.53 17.74
N LEU A 202 -14.01 -2.63 18.14
CA LEU A 202 -13.59 -3.33 19.36
C LEU A 202 -14.21 -2.70 20.61
N LEU A 203 -14.19 -1.37 20.73
CA LEU A 203 -14.83 -0.66 21.86
C LEU A 203 -16.35 -0.80 21.87
N ARG A 204 -16.98 -1.00 20.71
CA ARG A 204 -18.42 -1.30 20.61
C ARG A 204 -18.78 -2.74 20.96
N GLY A 205 -17.79 -3.58 21.28
CA GLY A 205 -18.02 -4.99 21.62
C GLY A 205 -18.33 -5.89 20.43
N VAL A 206 -17.98 -5.46 19.19
CA VAL A 206 -18.12 -6.32 18.02
C VAL A 206 -17.15 -7.50 18.14
N GLN A 207 -17.69 -8.72 18.04
CA GLN A 207 -16.90 -9.93 18.24
C GLN A 207 -15.81 -10.08 17.17
N VAL A 208 -14.58 -10.30 17.61
CA VAL A 208 -13.45 -10.61 16.74
C VAL A 208 -13.65 -11.99 16.12
N PRO A 209 -13.73 -12.12 14.78
CA PRO A 209 -13.79 -13.41 14.13
C PRO A 209 -12.61 -14.29 14.58
N GLU A 210 -12.89 -15.56 14.89
CA GLU A 210 -11.88 -16.50 15.38
C GLU A 210 -10.68 -16.63 14.42
N SER A 211 -10.91 -16.42 13.11
CA SER A 211 -9.88 -16.37 12.08
C SER A 211 -8.84 -15.26 12.31
N LEU A 212 -9.24 -14.11 12.86
CA LEU A 212 -8.33 -13.00 13.19
C LEU A 212 -7.55 -13.28 14.46
N ALA A 213 -8.23 -13.80 15.50
CA ALA A 213 -7.58 -14.19 16.76
C ALA A 213 -6.46 -15.23 16.52
N LYS A 214 -6.71 -16.23 15.65
CA LYS A 214 -5.70 -17.22 15.24
C LYS A 214 -4.55 -16.60 14.43
N PHE A 215 -4.83 -15.57 13.62
CA PHE A 215 -3.82 -14.88 12.81
C PHE A 215 -2.84 -14.09 13.70
N ASP A 216 -3.34 -13.35 14.68
CA ASP A 216 -2.50 -12.58 15.61
C ASP A 216 -1.69 -13.49 16.53
N ALA A 217 -2.26 -14.61 17.00
CA ALA A 217 -1.55 -15.59 17.84
C ALA A 217 -0.31 -16.18 17.14
N LYS A 218 -0.40 -16.49 15.83
CA LYS A 218 0.73 -17.01 15.04
C LYS A 218 1.84 -15.98 14.86
N ARG A 219 1.49 -14.69 14.69
CA ARG A 219 2.46 -13.61 14.47
C ARG A 219 3.13 -13.15 15.78
N GLY A 220 2.39 -13.15 16.89
CA GLY A 220 2.90 -12.83 18.22
C GLY A 220 3.99 -13.80 18.72
N SER A 221 4.08 -15.01 18.15
CA SER A 221 5.15 -15.96 18.45
C SER A 221 6.52 -15.54 17.90
N SER A 222 6.62 -14.59 16.96
CA SER A 222 7.92 -14.10 16.47
C SER A 222 8.49 -12.93 17.30
N ASN A 223 7.67 -12.27 18.13
CA ASN A 223 8.08 -11.13 18.97
C ASN A 223 7.98 -11.38 20.49
N ARG A 224 7.39 -12.49 20.95
CA ARG A 224 7.35 -12.88 22.37
C ARG A 224 8.55 -13.75 22.77
N LYS A 225 9.77 -13.19 22.76
CA LYS A 225 10.86 -13.73 23.60
C LYS A 225 11.00 -13.04 24.96
N SER A 226 10.16 -12.05 25.28
CA SER A 226 10.27 -11.27 26.52
C SER A 226 9.06 -11.30 27.48
N ARG A 227 8.02 -12.10 27.24
CA ARG A 227 6.90 -12.26 28.21
C ARG A 227 6.45 -13.72 28.29
N LYS A 228 7.28 -14.56 28.92
CA LYS A 228 6.82 -15.82 29.52
C LYS A 228 6.69 -15.58 31.02
N ASN A 229 5.50 -15.18 31.45
CA ASN A 229 4.92 -15.41 32.79
C ASN A 229 3.72 -14.48 32.99
N ALA A 230 2.56 -14.89 32.46
CA ALA A 230 1.22 -14.58 32.95
C ALA A 230 0.27 -15.45 32.14
N GLY A 231 -0.65 -16.18 32.80
CA GLY A 231 -1.66 -16.99 32.13
C GLY A 231 -2.41 -16.16 31.08
N SER A 232 -2.75 -16.77 29.95
CA SER A 232 -3.37 -16.09 28.81
C SER A 232 -4.58 -15.26 29.24
N PRO A 233 -4.47 -13.93 29.36
CA PRO A 233 -5.63 -13.10 29.59
C PRO A 233 -6.39 -13.08 28.25
N GLU A 234 -7.70 -13.24 28.28
CA GLU A 234 -8.52 -12.86 27.13
C GLU A 234 -8.11 -11.43 26.72
N PRO A 235 -7.85 -11.17 25.43
CA PRO A 235 -7.34 -9.88 25.02
C PRO A 235 -8.38 -8.81 25.35
N ASN A 236 -8.03 -7.87 26.24
CA ASN A 236 -8.91 -6.80 26.65
C ASN A 236 -9.25 -5.94 25.42
N PRO A 237 -10.54 -5.79 25.04
CA PRO A 237 -10.93 -5.02 23.86
C PRO A 237 -10.47 -3.57 23.92
N VAL A 238 -10.33 -3.00 25.13
CA VAL A 238 -9.83 -1.64 25.34
C VAL A 238 -8.35 -1.53 25.02
N GLU A 239 -7.54 -2.51 25.43
CA GLU A 239 -6.09 -2.55 25.12
C GLU A 239 -5.86 -2.75 23.63
N MET A 240 -6.61 -3.67 23.00
CA MET A 240 -6.54 -3.87 21.56
C MET A 240 -6.93 -2.60 20.80
N ALA A 241 -7.97 -1.89 21.23
CA ALA A 241 -8.37 -0.62 20.63
C ALA A 241 -7.29 0.45 20.80
N ARG A 242 -6.66 0.54 21.99
CA ARG A 242 -5.52 1.45 22.24
C ARG A 242 -4.38 1.20 21.26
N GLU A 243 -3.97 -0.05 21.04
CA GLU A 243 -2.93 -0.39 20.06
C GLU A 243 -3.28 0.10 18.64
N GLN A 244 -4.56 0.02 18.25
CA GLN A 244 -4.98 0.54 16.95
C GLN A 244 -4.94 2.06 16.88
N PHE A 245 -5.33 2.75 17.94
CA PHE A 245 -5.25 4.21 17.97
C PHE A 245 -3.80 4.71 18.00
N GLU A 246 -2.88 3.96 18.60
CA GLU A 246 -1.43 4.21 18.50
C GLU A 246 -0.93 4.05 17.05
N ILE A 247 -1.36 3.00 16.34
CA ILE A 247 -1.03 2.84 14.91
C ILE A 247 -1.53 4.05 14.10
N ALA A 248 -2.75 4.53 14.36
CA ALA A 248 -3.29 5.70 13.69
C ALA A 248 -2.54 6.99 14.05
N ALA A 249 -2.17 7.17 15.33
CA ALA A 249 -1.42 8.31 15.81
C ALA A 249 0.00 8.36 15.21
N ASN A 250 0.69 7.21 15.17
CA ASN A 250 2.01 7.07 14.54
C ASN A 250 1.97 7.32 13.02
N ALA A 251 0.81 7.09 12.39
CA ALA A 251 0.57 7.45 10.99
C ALA A 251 0.20 8.93 10.79
N GLY A 252 0.30 9.77 11.83
CA GLY A 252 0.02 11.21 11.77
C GLY A 252 -1.46 11.58 11.78
N CYS A 253 -2.35 10.68 12.22
CA CYS A 253 -3.79 10.96 12.25
C CYS A 253 -4.21 11.57 13.60
N ASP A 254 -4.64 12.83 13.59
CA ASP A 254 -5.16 13.56 14.77
C ASP A 254 -6.27 12.83 15.51
N LEU A 255 -7.13 12.13 14.78
CA LEU A 255 -8.22 11.35 15.38
C LEU A 255 -7.66 10.22 16.26
N GLY A 256 -6.52 9.61 15.89
CA GLY A 256 -5.84 8.62 16.72
C GLY A 256 -5.45 9.20 18.08
N PHE A 257 -4.83 10.38 18.10
CA PHE A 257 -4.48 11.07 19.35
C PHE A 257 -5.70 11.42 20.20
N ARG A 258 -6.80 11.87 19.58
CA ARG A 258 -8.05 12.17 20.30
C ARG A 258 -8.64 10.91 20.96
N TRP A 259 -8.62 9.78 20.27
CA TRP A 259 -9.07 8.51 20.82
C TRP A 259 -8.21 8.05 21.99
N LEU A 260 -6.89 8.16 21.89
CA LEU A 260 -5.98 7.83 23.00
C LEU A 260 -6.23 8.70 24.24
N LYS A 261 -6.34 10.01 24.06
CA LYS A 261 -6.66 10.94 25.15
C LYS A 261 -7.98 10.59 25.83
N ARG A 262 -9.01 10.24 25.06
CA ARG A 262 -10.30 9.82 25.59
C ARG A 262 -10.19 8.56 26.47
N LEU A 263 -9.43 7.56 26.02
CA LEU A 263 -9.20 6.33 26.80
C LEU A 263 -8.49 6.63 28.13
N GLU A 264 -7.48 7.51 28.12
CA GLU A 264 -6.79 7.93 29.35
C GLU A 264 -7.73 8.67 30.33
N GLU A 265 -8.62 9.53 29.82
CA GLU A 265 -9.61 10.23 30.65
C GLU A 265 -10.62 9.26 31.26
N GLU A 266 -11.08 8.26 30.51
CA GLU A 266 -11.99 7.21 30.99
C GLU A 266 -11.32 6.34 32.06
N GLU A 267 -10.06 5.95 31.88
CA GLU A 267 -9.27 5.23 32.90
C GLU A 267 -9.11 6.05 34.20
N LYS A 268 -8.77 7.34 34.08
CA LYS A 268 -8.65 8.25 35.25
C LYS A 268 -9.97 8.38 36.00
N ARG A 269 -11.11 8.49 35.28
CA ARG A 269 -12.44 8.54 35.92
C ARG A 269 -12.77 7.28 36.69
N LEU A 270 -12.44 6.11 36.14
CA LEU A 270 -12.67 4.83 36.81
C LEU A 270 -11.84 4.73 38.11
N LEU A 271 -10.58 5.17 38.08
CA LEU A 271 -9.72 5.20 39.25
C LEU A 271 -10.26 6.11 40.37
N ILE A 272 -10.83 7.28 40.00
CA ILE A 272 -11.44 8.22 40.96
C ILE A 272 -12.77 7.68 41.51
N SER A 273 -13.53 6.90 40.74
CA SER A 273 -14.80 6.32 41.20
C SER A 273 -14.65 5.11 42.14
N HIS A 274 -13.44 4.54 42.23
CA HIS A 274 -13.12 3.38 43.07
C HIS A 274 -12.29 3.73 44.32
N SER A 275 -12.02 5.02 44.55
CA SER A 275 -11.35 5.57 45.75
C SER A 275 -12.36 6.26 46.67
#